data_AF-A0A7V9QBG9-F1
#
_entry.id   AF-A0A7V9QBG9-F1
#
_cell.length_a   1.000
_cell.length_b   1.000
_cell.length_c   1.000
_cell.angle_alpha   90.00
_cell.angle_beta   90.00
_cell.angle_gamma   90.00
#
_symmetry.space_group_name_H-M   'P 1'
#
loop_
_entity.id
_entity.type
_entity.pdbx_description
1 polymer ?
#
loop_
_entity_poly.entity_id
_entity_poly.type
_entity_poly.pdbx_seq_one_letter_code
_entity_poly.pdbx_strand_id
1 'polypeptide(L)' 'MANPQEKGSAASSAVGSCSATDCVHNEDRECHAGEIRVEIGERGAVCATYDPQKPRARP' A
#
# COMPACT_ATOMS: atom_id res chain seq x y z
N MET A 1 6.24 -6.43 -36.07
CA MET A 1 5.27 -6.65 -34.99
C MET A 1 6.05 -6.57 -33.68
N ALA A 2 6.11 -5.40 -33.06
CA ALA A 2 6.82 -5.20 -31.79
C ALA A 2 5.75 -4.93 -30.73
N ASN A 3 5.66 -5.80 -29.72
CA ASN A 3 4.86 -5.55 -28.52
C ASN A 3 5.68 -4.65 -27.59
N PRO A 4 5.23 -3.42 -27.27
CA PRO A 4 5.87 -2.57 -26.29
C PRO A 4 5.10 -2.67 -24.96
N GLN A 5 5.21 -3.82 -24.31
CA GLN A 5 4.56 -4.13 -23.03
C GLN A 5 5.52 -5.09 -22.32
N GLU A 6 6.20 -4.77 -21.21
CA GLU A 6 5.89 -3.85 -20.13
C GLU A 6 7.24 -3.39 -19.58
N LYS A 7 7.57 -2.09 -19.66
CA LYS A 7 8.65 -1.56 -18.83
C LYS A 7 8.13 -1.63 -17.40
N GLY A 8 8.65 -2.59 -16.63
CA GLY A 8 8.47 -2.61 -15.18
C GLY A 8 9.02 -1.31 -14.61
N SER A 9 8.15 -0.31 -14.54
CA SER A 9 8.44 0.98 -13.96
C SER A 9 9.00 0.74 -12.58
N ALA A 10 10.23 1.19 -12.35
CA ALA A 10 10.76 1.46 -11.01
C ALA A 10 9.98 2.63 -10.36
N ALA A 11 8.67 2.66 -10.54
CA ALA A 11 7.78 3.46 -9.75
C ALA A 11 7.84 2.82 -8.37
N SER A 12 8.41 3.55 -7.40
CA SER A 12 8.15 3.30 -5.98
C SER A 12 6.70 2.86 -5.85
N SER A 13 6.45 1.72 -5.22
CA SER A 13 5.10 1.13 -5.09
C SER A 13 4.25 1.97 -4.14
N ALA A 14 4.08 3.25 -4.49
CA ALA A 14 3.39 4.25 -3.73
C ALA A 14 1.92 4.24 -4.11
N VAL A 15 1.06 4.11 -3.10
CA VAL A 15 -0.38 4.12 -3.30
C VAL A 15 -0.90 5.51 -2.96
N GLY A 16 -1.20 6.31 -3.99
CA GLY A 16 -1.90 7.58 -3.81
C GLY A 16 -3.34 7.35 -3.36
N SER A 17 -3.81 8.12 -2.38
CA SER A 17 -5.15 8.03 -1.78
C SER A 17 -5.41 6.76 -0.95
N CYS A 18 -4.42 6.32 -0.17
CA CYS A 18 -4.57 5.22 0.77
C CYS A 18 -5.53 5.59 1.91
N SER A 19 -6.62 4.83 2.05
CA SER A 19 -7.66 5.05 3.07
C SER A 19 -7.29 4.49 4.46
N ALA A 20 -6.24 3.69 4.55
CA ALA A 20 -5.75 3.11 5.80
C ALA A 20 -4.92 4.14 6.59
N THR A 21 -5.58 5.18 7.11
CA THR A 21 -4.93 6.31 7.80
C THR A 21 -4.28 5.94 9.13
N ASP A 22 -4.57 4.73 9.62
CA ASP A 22 -3.95 4.13 10.78
C ASP A 22 -2.78 3.20 10.44
N CYS A 23 -2.39 3.08 9.17
CA CYS A 23 -1.22 2.30 8.76
C CYS A 23 0.09 3.07 9.00
N VAL A 24 1.13 2.41 9.50
CA VAL A 24 2.47 3.01 9.68
C VAL A 24 3.12 3.47 8.38
N HIS A 25 2.73 2.87 7.25
CA HIS A 25 3.27 3.18 5.94
C HIS A 25 2.54 4.33 5.25
N ASN A 26 1.40 4.77 5.79
CA ASN A 26 0.57 5.81 5.19
C ASN A 26 1.00 7.18 5.73
N GLU A 27 1.68 7.95 4.88
CA GLU A 27 2.05 9.35 5.12
C GLU A 27 1.20 10.23 4.21
N ASP A 28 0.46 11.19 4.77
CA ASP A 28 -0.36 12.13 3.98
C ASP A 28 -1.34 11.50 2.96
N ARG A 29 -1.89 10.31 3.28
CA ARG A 29 -2.76 9.51 2.38
C ARG A 29 -2.02 8.90 1.20
N GLU A 30 -0.71 8.81 1.29
CA GLU A 30 0.16 8.10 0.36
C GLU A 30 0.84 6.94 1.10
N CYS A 31 0.63 5.71 0.62
CA CYS A 31 1.33 4.56 1.20
C CYS A 31 2.73 4.49 0.61
N HIS A 32 3.77 4.62 1.43
CA HIS A 32 5.18 4.55 1.01
C HIS A 32 5.81 3.18 1.30
N ALA A 33 5.02 2.11 1.40
CA ALA A 33 5.58 0.78 1.57
C ALA A 33 6.40 0.40 0.33
N GLY A 34 7.60 -0.15 0.55
CA GLY A 34 8.48 -0.55 -0.55
C GLY A 34 7.89 -1.65 -1.43
N GLU A 35 6.97 -2.45 -0.89
CA GLU A 35 6.22 -3.49 -1.61
C GLU A 35 4.78 -3.54 -1.08
N ILE A 36 3.80 -3.49 -1.99
CA ILE A 36 2.38 -3.62 -1.64
C ILE A 36 1.90 -5.01 -2.04
N ARG A 37 1.54 -5.82 -1.05
CA ARG A 37 0.88 -7.12 -1.26
C ARG A 37 -0.61 -6.97 -1.06
N VAL A 38 -1.37 -7.53 -1.99
CA VAL A 38 -2.83 -7.58 -1.94
C VAL A 38 -3.25 -9.04 -1.99
N GLU A 39 -4.10 -9.43 -1.05
CA GLU A 39 -4.66 -10.77 -0.94
C GLU A 39 -6.18 -10.72 -1.09
N ILE A 40 -6.81 -11.84 -1.44
CA ILE A 40 -8.27 -11.95 -1.49
C ILE A 40 -8.74 -12.44 -0.12
N GLY A 41 -9.34 -11.54 0.66
CA GLY A 41 -10.03 -11.86 1.90
C GLY A 41 -11.52 -12.16 1.67
N GLU A 42 -12.23 -12.49 2.76
CA GLU A 42 -13.66 -12.85 2.72
C GLU A 42 -14.56 -11.74 2.15
N ARG A 43 -14.14 -10.48 2.25
CA ARG A 43 -14.90 -9.30 1.79
C ARG A 43 -14.32 -8.67 0.52
N GLY A 44 -13.37 -9.34 -0.14
CA GLY A 44 -12.68 -8.84 -1.33
C GLY A 44 -11.19 -8.62 -1.11
N ALA A 45 -10.58 -7.78 -1.95
CA ALA A 45 -9.15 -7.50 -1.89
C ALA A 45 -8.77 -6.76 -0.59
N VAL A 46 -7.76 -7.27 0.12
CA VAL A 46 -7.20 -6.69 1.35
C VAL A 46 -5.72 -6.41 1.17
N CYS A 47 -5.24 -5.30 1.74
CA CYS A 47 -3.82 -4.98 1.76
C CYS A 47 -3.13 -5.85 2.82
N ALA A 48 -2.34 -6.84 2.39
CA ALA A 48 -1.58 -7.72 3.28
C ALA A 48 -0.32 -7.04 3.85
N THR A 49 0.12 -5.92 3.26
CA THR A 49 1.20 -5.07 3.81
C THR A 49 0.71 -4.12 4.91
N TYR A 50 -0.60 -4.03 5.15
CA TYR A 50 -1.14 -3.13 6.16
C TYR A 50 -0.58 -3.47 7.56
N ASP A 51 0.02 -2.47 8.22
CA ASP A 51 0.51 -2.58 9.60
C ASP A 51 -0.05 -1.42 10.43
N PRO A 52 -0.91 -1.70 11.43
CA PRO A 52 -1.55 -0.66 12.22
C PRO A 52 -0.53 0.02 13.13
N GLN A 53 -0.47 1.35 13.08
CA GLN A 53 0.33 2.12 14.00
C GLN A 53 -0.12 1.85 15.44
N LYS A 54 0.81 1.45 16.31
CA LYS A 54 0.50 1.30 17.73
C LYS A 54 -0.12 2.61 18.22
N PRO A 55 -1.31 2.59 18.83
CA PRO A 55 -1.83 3.80 19.45
C PRO A 55 -0.80 4.23 20.47
N ARG A 56 -0.17 5.39 20.26
CA ARG A 56 0.70 5.99 21.27
C ARG A 56 -0.18 6.11 22.50
N ALA A 57 0.15 5.36 23.56
CA ALA A 57 -0.60 5.38 24.80
C ALA A 57 -0.74 6.85 25.20
N ARG A 58 -1.96 7.38 25.10
CA ARG A 58 -2.27 8.75 25.51
C ARG A 58 -2.12 8.75 27.04
N PRO A 59 -1.21 9.57 27.61
CA PRO A 59 -1.02 9.63 29.05
C PRO A 59 -2.28 10.12 29.78
#